data_AF-A0A1A8HT46-F1
#
_entry.id   AF-A0A1A8HT46-F1
#
_cell.length_a   1.000
_cell.length_b   1.000
_cell.length_c   1.000
_cell.angle_alpha   90.00
_cell.angle_beta   90.00
_cell.angle_gamma   90.00
#
_symmetry.space_group_name_H-M   'P 1'
#
loop_
_entity.id
_entity.type
_entity.pdbx_description
1 polymer ?
#
loop_
_entity_poly.entity_id
_entity_poly.type
_entity_poly.pdbx_seq_one_letter_code
_entity_poly.pdbx_strand_id
1 'polypeptide(L)' 'RCVETINHSACLCEPGFIGNRCQTAKECPPLSPPENGYLKCSEGSSKFNTTCQFKCHPGFLLTGSSA' A
#
# COMPACT_ATOMS: atom_id res chain seq x y z
N ARG A 1 15.51 11.80 -5.80
CA ARG A 1 16.79 12.55 -6.05
C ARG A 1 17.84 11.59 -6.59
N CYS A 2 18.39 11.79 -7.79
CA CYS A 2 19.45 10.91 -8.30
C CYS A 2 20.83 11.44 -7.92
N VAL A 3 21.69 10.54 -7.44
CA VAL A 3 23.06 10.82 -7.00
C VAL A 3 24.01 9.99 -7.86
N GLU A 4 25.04 10.65 -8.38
CA GLU A 4 26.10 9.97 -9.12
C GLU A 4 27.11 9.38 -8.14
N THR A 5 27.27 8.06 -8.17
CA THR A 5 28.33 7.35 -7.43
C THR A 5 29.41 6.88 -8.40
N ILE A 6 30.58 6.47 -7.89
CA ILE A 6 31.83 6.21 -8.67
C ILE A 6 31.70 5.12 -9.78
N ASN A 7 30.54 4.46 -9.97
CA ASN A 7 30.27 3.69 -11.19
C ASN A 7 28.78 3.46 -11.53
N HIS A 8 27.83 4.18 -10.91
CA HIS A 8 26.39 4.01 -11.19
C HIS A 8 25.57 5.21 -10.71
N SER A 9 24.60 5.65 -11.52
CA SER A 9 23.61 6.64 -11.11
C SER A 9 22.59 5.98 -10.18
N ALA A 10 22.65 6.24 -8.88
CA ALA A 10 21.71 5.68 -7.90
C ALA A 10 20.64 6.73 -7.55
N CYS A 11 19.36 6.38 -7.59
CA CYS A 11 18.29 7.28 -7.17
C CYS A 11 17.88 7.02 -5.71
N LEU A 12 17.95 8.08 -4.90
CA LEU A 12 17.35 8.13 -3.57
C LEU A 12 15.84 8.34 -3.75
N CYS A 13 15.09 7.33 -3.32
CA CYS A 13 13.63 7.31 -3.42
C CYS A 13 12.98 7.94 -2.19
N GLU A 14 11.83 8.57 -2.42
CA GLU A 14 10.93 8.94 -1.34
C GLU A 14 10.47 7.69 -0.57
N PRO A 15 10.09 7.83 0.71
CA PRO A 15 9.55 6.72 1.49
C PRO A 15 8.42 6.02 0.71
N GLY A 16 8.47 4.69 0.68
CA GLY A 16 7.46 3.88 0.02
C GLY A 16 7.63 3.69 -1.48
N PHE A 17 8.73 4.12 -2.09
CA PHE A 17 9.07 3.82 -3.49
C PHE A 17 10.39 3.03 -3.62
N ILE A 18 10.47 2.18 -4.64
CA ILE A 18 11.60 1.31 -4.97
C ILE A 18 11.86 1.28 -6.49
N GLY A 19 13.01 0.72 -6.87
CA GLY A 19 13.48 0.63 -8.26
C GLY A 19 14.60 1.61 -8.55
N ASN A 20 15.32 1.39 -9.65
CA ASN A 20 16.46 2.23 -10.05
C ASN A 20 16.08 3.69 -10.32
N ARG A 21 14.81 3.95 -10.69
CA ARG A 21 14.25 5.29 -10.89
C ARG A 21 13.05 5.55 -9.98
N CYS A 22 12.92 4.79 -8.89
CA CYS A 22 11.81 4.91 -7.93
C CYS A 22 10.41 4.73 -8.57
N GLN A 23 10.32 3.98 -9.67
CA GLN A 23 9.11 3.84 -10.46
C GLN A 23 8.05 2.92 -9.82
N THR A 24 8.41 2.17 -8.79
CA THR A 24 7.54 1.15 -8.20
C THR A 24 7.20 1.55 -6.76
N ALA A 25 5.91 1.71 -6.46
CA ALA A 25 5.46 1.86 -5.07
C ALA A 25 5.64 0.53 -4.33
N LYS A 26 6.13 0.58 -3.08
CA LYS A 26 6.22 -0.58 -2.20
C LYS A 26 4.83 -1.17 -1.99
N GLU A 27 4.79 -2.48 -1.94
CA GLU A 27 3.57 -3.22 -1.65
C GLU A 27 3.52 -3.60 -0.17
N CYS A 28 2.36 -3.41 0.42
CA CYS A 28 1.97 -3.91 1.73
C CYS A 28 1.43 -5.33 1.58
N PRO A 29 1.38 -6.11 2.69
CA PRO A 29 0.66 -7.37 2.70
C PRO A 29 -0.78 -7.19 2.20
N PRO A 30 -1.32 -8.15 1.43
CA PRO A 30 -2.68 -8.07 0.94
C PRO A 30 -3.68 -8.07 2.09
N LEU A 31 -4.64 -7.15 2.02
CA LEU A 31 -5.76 -7.12 2.94
C LEU A 31 -6.89 -7.99 2.40
N SER A 32 -7.50 -8.78 3.27
CA SER A 32 -8.66 -9.60 2.95
C SER A 32 -9.96 -8.93 3.42
N PRO A 33 -11.07 -9.10 2.68
CA PRO A 33 -12.36 -8.64 3.16
C PRO A 33 -12.80 -9.44 4.40
N PRO A 34 -13.61 -8.83 5.29
CA PRO A 34 -14.18 -9.55 6.42
C PRO A 34 -15.26 -10.53 5.93
N GLU A 35 -15.48 -11.62 6.66
CA GLU A 35 -16.43 -12.69 6.29
C GLU A 35 -17.83 -12.16 5.94
N ASN A 36 -18.32 -11.18 6.72
CA ASN A 36 -19.63 -10.57 6.56
C ASN A 36 -19.54 -9.09 6.14
N GLY A 37 -18.66 -8.79 5.18
CA GLY A 37 -18.54 -7.46 4.64
C GLY A 37 -17.66 -7.39 3.40
N TYR A 38 -17.16 -6.19 3.12
CA TYR A 38 -16.31 -5.92 1.98
C TYR A 38 -15.25 -4.88 2.33
N LEU A 39 -14.15 -4.91 1.56
CA LEU A 39 -13.07 -3.94 1.61
C LEU A 39 -13.19 -3.01 0.40
N LYS A 40 -13.04 -1.70 0.60
CA LYS A 40 -12.89 -0.72 -0.49
C LYS A 40 -11.56 -0.01 -0.37
N CYS A 41 -10.72 -0.11 -1.39
CA CYS A 41 -9.43 0.59 -1.45
C CYS A 41 -9.45 1.70 -2.51
N SER A 42 -8.68 2.75 -2.28
CA SER A 42 -8.73 3.95 -3.12
C SER A 42 -8.09 3.79 -4.49
N GLU A 43 -7.05 2.95 -4.65
CA GLU A 43 -6.40 2.59 -5.93
C GLU A 43 -5.38 1.46 -5.68
N GLY A 44 -5.53 0.31 -6.36
CA GLY A 44 -4.65 -0.87 -6.24
C GLY A 44 -4.65 -1.50 -4.85
N SER A 45 -4.95 -2.80 -4.74
CA SER A 45 -4.86 -3.47 -3.45
C SER A 45 -3.42 -3.49 -2.96
N SER A 46 -3.15 -2.80 -1.85
CA SER A 46 -1.92 -2.95 -1.05
C SER A 46 -0.68 -2.19 -1.55
N LYS A 47 -0.80 -1.03 -2.19
CA LYS A 47 0.37 -0.18 -2.47
C LYS A 47 0.57 0.89 -1.40
N PHE A 48 1.79 1.40 -1.30
CA PHE A 48 2.10 2.56 -0.47
C PHE A 48 1.21 3.75 -0.85
N ASN A 49 0.70 4.47 0.16
CA ASN A 49 -0.34 5.50 0.04
C ASN A 49 -1.74 5.02 -0.39
N THR A 50 -2.01 3.72 -0.48
CA THR A 50 -3.38 3.21 -0.65
C THR A 50 -4.10 3.22 0.70
N THR A 51 -5.25 3.89 0.75
CA THR A 51 -6.17 3.78 1.89
C THR A 51 -7.23 2.74 1.59
N CYS A 52 -7.48 1.84 2.55
CA CYS A 52 -8.55 0.85 2.48
C CYS A 52 -9.52 1.01 3.64
N GLN A 53 -10.81 0.86 3.36
CA GLN A 53 -11.90 0.93 4.33
C GLN A 53 -12.63 -0.41 4.38
N PHE A 54 -12.80 -0.92 5.60
CA PHE A 54 -13.66 -2.07 5.86
C PHE A 54 -15.11 -1.61 6.03
N LYS A 55 -16.05 -2.32 5.40
CA LYS A 55 -17.49 -2.14 5.62
C LYS A 55 -18.15 -3.48 5.90
N CYS A 56 -19.00 -3.51 6.91
CA CYS A 56 -19.82 -4.66 7.23
C CYS A 56 -21.14 -4.63 6.45
N HIS A 57 -21.70 -5.80 6.17
CA HIS A 57 -23.08 -5.92 5.73
C HIS A 57 -24.04 -5.48 6.84
N PRO A 58 -25.29 -5.08 6.51
CA PRO A 58 -26.28 -4.73 7.51
C PRO A 58 -26.48 -5.85 8.54
N GLY A 59 -26.55 -5.47 9.83
CA GLY A 59 -26.70 -6.41 10.94
C GLY A 59 -25.38 -6.96 11.51
N PHE A 60 -24.23 -6.61 10.92
CA PHE A 60 -22.92 -7.02 11.41
C PHE A 60 -22.12 -5.82 11.95
N LEU A 61 -21.29 -6.11 12.96
CA LEU A 61 -20.39 -5.14 13.57
C LEU A 61 -18.94 -5.49 13.25
N LEU A 62 -18.16 -4.47 12.93
CA LEU A 62 -16.73 -4.63 12.69
C LEU A 62 -16.03 -4.93 14.02
N THR A 63 -15.39 -6.10 14.13
CA THR A 63 -14.61 -6.49 15.31
C THR A 63 -13.17 -6.74 14.87
N GLY A 64 -12.23 -5.97 15.43
CA GLY A 64 -10.81 -6.05 15.11
C GLY A 64 -10.12 -4.70 15.32
N SER A 65 -8.78 -4.71 15.28
CA SER A 65 -7.96 -3.50 15.33
C SER A 65 -7.72 -2.97 13.91
N SER A 66 -7.72 -1.65 13.73
CA SER A 66 -7.13 -1.02 12.53
C SER A 66 -5.67 -1.47 12.41
N ALA A 67 -5.34 -2.11 11.29
CA ALA A 67 -3.96 -2.48 10.95
C ALA A 67 -3.12 -1.24 10.63
#